data_AF-A0A6I4MJX1-F1
#
_entry.id   AF-A0A6I4MJX1-F1
#
_cell.length_a   1.000
_cell.length_b   1.000
_cell.length_c   1.000
_cell.angle_alpha   90.00
_cell.angle_beta   90.00
_cell.angle_gamma   90.00
#
_symmetry.space_group_name_H-M   'P 1'
#
loop_
_entity.id
_entity.type
_entity.pdbx_description
1 polymer ?
#
loop_
_entity_poly.entity_id
_entity_poly.type
_entity_poly.pdbx_seq_one_letter_code
_entity_poly.pdbx_strand_id
1 'polypeptide(L)'
;MRNRWMRWTAAGGACAGVVAAGAATVWYTQGDAQGHTVADTSASMRISAADAGDASRYWTAKRMAAATPVDRAGGAASERRLTAQSVTQSKAFGGVPTIGALFFNNGQGDHFCTASVVQSSSQRLLITAAHCIHGGKGKKYATKVAFVPKYDRGKRPYGTWTAKMLLVDQRWITSTDPDLDFGFIALNDRSGKTIQKAVGYNRLAINQGVGKTVNVAGYPKIAFDPRDRPIYCRTKTAQQAKYQIRMDCTGFYGGTSGSPWLLNYSYTTQKGDINGVIGGFHGGGWTADRSFSAYFDKDVYNLRAAADKRA
;
A
#
# COMPACT_ATOMS: atom_id res chain seq x y z
N MET A 1 -25.04 77.83 -4.43
CA MET A 1 -26.44 78.31 -4.43
C MET A 1 -27.32 77.06 -4.28
N ARG A 2 -27.72 76.64 -3.08
CA ARG A 2 -28.91 77.09 -2.31
C ARG A 2 -30.18 77.24 -3.18
N ASN A 3 -31.15 76.34 -2.98
CA ASN A 3 -32.61 76.53 -2.86
C ASN A 3 -33.27 75.12 -2.90
N ARG A 4 -33.94 74.54 -1.89
CA ARG A 4 -34.96 75.02 -0.90
C ARG A 4 -36.16 75.59 -1.70
N TRP A 5 -37.41 75.12 -1.68
CA TRP A 5 -38.34 74.44 -0.74
C TRP A 5 -39.42 73.73 -1.62
N MET A 6 -40.35 72.87 -1.17
CA MET A 6 -41.45 73.14 -0.23
C MET A 6 -42.25 71.85 0.05
N ARG A 7 -42.80 71.81 1.26
CA ARG A 7 -43.57 70.72 1.87
C ARG A 7 -45.02 70.70 1.38
N TRP A 8 -45.61 69.52 1.35
CA TRP A 8 -47.04 69.33 1.62
C TRP A 8 -47.20 68.27 2.71
N THR A 9 -47.81 68.69 3.82
CA THR A 9 -48.33 67.83 4.88
C THR A 9 -49.78 67.48 4.55
N ALA A 10 -50.11 66.19 4.53
CA ALA A 10 -51.46 65.71 4.75
C ALA A 10 -51.42 64.69 5.89
N ALA A 11 -52.24 64.95 6.90
CA ALA A 11 -52.35 64.19 8.13
C ALA A 11 -53.39 63.08 8.00
N GLY A 12 -53.24 62.05 8.84
CA GLY A 12 -54.38 61.34 9.42
C GLY A 12 -54.52 59.87 9.00
N GLY A 13 -54.47 58.99 9.99
CA GLY A 13 -54.99 57.63 9.86
C GLY A 13 -54.13 56.57 10.52
N ALA A 14 -54.08 56.54 11.85
CA ALA A 14 -53.49 55.43 12.59
C ALA A 14 -54.41 54.20 12.52
N CYS A 15 -53.90 53.10 11.97
CA CYS A 15 -54.37 51.74 12.28
C CYS A 15 -53.15 50.95 12.74
N ALA A 16 -53.16 50.56 14.02
CA ALA A 16 -52.14 49.74 14.63
C ALA A 16 -52.22 48.31 14.06
N GLY A 17 -51.30 47.97 13.17
CA GLY A 17 -51.02 46.60 12.76
C GLY A 17 -49.64 46.21 13.25
N VAL A 18 -49.56 45.40 14.31
CA VAL A 18 -48.32 44.75 14.74
C VAL A 18 -47.98 43.71 13.68
N VAL A 19 -47.07 44.05 12.76
CA VAL A 19 -46.37 43.06 11.94
C VAL A 19 -45.19 42.58 12.77
N ALA A 20 -45.37 41.45 13.46
CA ALA A 20 -44.26 40.74 14.05
C ALA A 20 -43.34 40.29 12.91
N ALA A 21 -42.14 40.88 12.85
CA ALA A 21 -41.07 40.38 12.01
C ALA A 21 -40.74 38.96 12.48
N GLY A 22 -41.20 37.96 11.71
CA GLY A 22 -40.80 36.58 11.89
C GLY A 22 -39.30 36.48 11.63
N ALA A 23 -38.51 36.54 12.70
CA ALA A 23 -37.19 35.95 12.69
C ALA A 23 -37.40 34.46 12.43
N ALA A 24 -37.13 34.01 11.20
CA ALA A 24 -37.04 32.60 10.90
C ALA A 24 -35.80 32.08 11.63
N THR A 25 -35.97 31.74 12.90
CA THR A 25 -35.08 30.82 13.61
C THR A 25 -35.17 29.51 12.84
N VAL A 26 -34.19 29.27 11.99
CA VAL A 26 -33.91 27.91 11.53
C VAL A 26 -33.46 27.17 12.78
N TRP A 27 -34.39 26.44 13.38
CA TRP A 27 -34.07 25.40 14.34
C TRP A 27 -33.21 24.39 13.59
N TYR A 28 -31.89 24.47 13.77
CA TYR A 28 -31.06 23.30 13.56
C TYR A 28 -31.53 22.30 14.59
N THR A 29 -32.42 21.40 14.17
CA THR A 29 -32.60 20.15 14.89
C THR A 29 -31.21 19.55 14.98
N GLN A 30 -30.77 19.25 16.21
CA GLN A 30 -29.66 18.32 16.43
C GLN A 30 -30.13 16.94 15.95
N GLY A 31 -30.24 16.80 14.63
CA GLY A 31 -30.39 15.53 13.96
C GLY A 31 -29.00 14.94 13.91
N ASP A 32 -28.71 14.07 14.87
CA ASP A 32 -27.74 12.98 14.81
C ASP A 32 -26.80 13.05 13.61
N ALA A 33 -25.72 13.80 13.76
CA ALA A 33 -24.49 13.49 13.05
C ALA A 33 -23.97 12.18 13.61
N GLN A 34 -24.65 11.07 13.29
CA GLN A 34 -24.03 9.76 13.28
C GLN A 34 -22.97 9.83 12.20
N GLY A 35 -21.82 10.39 12.55
CA GLY A 35 -20.59 10.11 11.83
C GLY A 35 -20.50 8.60 11.80
N HIS A 36 -20.78 7.99 10.66
CA HIS A 36 -20.61 6.57 10.48
C HIS A 36 -19.14 6.25 10.74
N THR A 37 -18.83 5.90 11.98
CA THR A 37 -17.53 5.39 12.37
C THR A 37 -17.42 4.04 11.69
N VAL A 38 -16.78 4.03 10.53
CA VAL A 38 -16.37 2.78 9.90
C VAL A 38 -15.54 2.04 10.95
N ALA A 39 -15.95 0.84 11.34
CA ALA A 39 -15.25 0.06 12.33
C ALA A 39 -13.77 -0.06 11.90
N ASP A 40 -12.86 0.34 12.79
CA ASP A 40 -11.44 0.27 12.52
C ASP A 40 -11.01 -1.21 12.58
N THR A 41 -10.89 -1.84 11.42
CA THR A 41 -10.44 -3.23 11.30
C THR A 41 -8.92 -3.36 11.36
N SER A 42 -8.17 -2.29 11.64
CA SER A 42 -6.71 -2.34 11.59
C SER A 42 -6.07 -2.85 12.88
N ALA A 43 -5.25 -3.90 12.73
CA ALA A 43 -4.39 -4.43 13.78
C ALA A 43 -2.96 -3.96 13.54
N SER A 44 -2.24 -3.58 14.61
CA SER A 44 -0.87 -3.10 14.47
C SER A 44 0.06 -3.58 15.57
N MET A 45 1.32 -3.79 15.21
CA MET A 45 2.42 -4.00 16.14
C MET A 45 3.40 -2.83 16.05
N ARG A 46 3.63 -2.15 17.17
CA ARG A 46 4.69 -1.14 17.28
C ARG A 46 6.03 -1.84 17.52
N ILE A 47 7.08 -1.28 16.93
CA ILE A 47 8.45 -1.75 17.07
C ILE A 47 9.19 -0.72 17.92
N SER A 48 9.84 -1.17 18.99
CA SER A 48 10.61 -0.30 19.87
C SER A 48 11.83 0.28 19.16
N ALA A 49 12.35 1.41 19.64
CA ALA A 49 13.60 1.97 19.10
C ALA A 49 14.78 0.99 19.26
N ALA A 50 14.79 0.20 20.34
CA ALA A 50 15.80 -0.84 20.56
C ALA A 50 15.71 -1.95 19.50
N ASP A 51 14.51 -2.49 19.26
CA ASP A 51 14.28 -3.53 18.24
C ASP A 51 14.59 -3.04 16.82
N ALA A 52 14.27 -1.79 16.53
CA ALA A 52 14.62 -1.15 15.27
C ALA A 52 16.14 -0.99 15.13
N GLY A 53 16.84 -0.58 16.20
CA GLY A 53 18.30 -0.51 16.24
C GLY A 53 18.95 -1.88 16.04
N ASP A 54 18.39 -2.92 16.64
CA ASP A 54 18.82 -4.29 16.43
C ASP A 54 18.60 -4.75 14.99
N ALA A 55 17.44 -4.46 14.39
CA ALA A 55 17.16 -4.80 13.00
C ALA A 55 18.20 -4.19 12.03
N SER A 56 18.61 -2.94 12.30
CA SER A 56 19.65 -2.26 11.52
C SER A 56 20.99 -3.00 11.56
N ARG A 57 21.41 -3.47 12.73
CA ARG A 57 22.66 -4.24 12.91
C ARG A 57 22.52 -5.69 12.39
N TYR A 58 21.33 -6.25 12.51
CA TYR A 58 21.02 -7.62 12.12
C TYR A 58 21.22 -7.85 10.62
N TRP A 59 20.80 -6.89 9.79
CA TRP A 59 20.87 -7.01 8.33
C TRP A 59 22.21 -6.54 7.73
N THR A 60 23.18 -7.45 7.80
CA THR A 60 24.41 -7.34 7.01
C THR A 60 24.16 -7.68 5.54
N ALA A 61 25.09 -7.29 4.65
CA ALA A 61 25.02 -7.67 3.24
C ALA A 61 24.98 -9.21 3.06
N LYS A 62 25.76 -9.94 3.89
CA LYS A 62 25.78 -11.40 3.90
C LYS A 62 24.42 -12.00 4.25
N ARG A 63 23.74 -11.45 5.27
CA ARG A 63 22.39 -11.93 5.65
C ARG A 63 21.33 -11.60 4.62
N MET A 64 21.36 -10.40 4.04
CA MET A 64 20.45 -10.03 2.97
C MET A 64 20.61 -10.97 1.75
N ALA A 65 21.85 -11.29 1.37
CA ALA A 65 22.12 -12.22 0.27
C ALA A 65 21.72 -13.67 0.57
N ALA A 66 21.74 -14.07 1.85
CA ALA A 66 21.36 -15.43 2.29
C ALA A 66 19.86 -15.58 2.59
N ALA A 67 19.11 -14.48 2.70
CA ALA A 67 17.69 -14.51 3.00
C ALA A 67 16.92 -15.26 1.91
N THR A 68 15.96 -16.09 2.32
CA THR A 68 15.10 -16.84 1.39
C THR A 68 13.81 -16.06 1.14
N PRO A 69 13.15 -16.20 -0.01
CA PRO A 69 11.82 -15.61 -0.12
C PRO A 69 10.87 -16.27 0.89
N VAL A 70 9.80 -15.59 1.28
CA VAL A 70 8.67 -16.33 1.86
C VAL A 70 8.16 -17.29 0.78
N ASP A 71 8.28 -18.57 1.06
CA ASP A 71 7.88 -19.61 0.13
C ASP A 71 6.37 -19.49 -0.12
N ARG A 72 6.02 -19.52 -1.40
CA ARG A 72 4.66 -19.84 -1.81
C ARG A 72 4.48 -21.32 -1.47
N ALA A 73 3.87 -21.61 -0.32
CA ALA A 73 3.57 -22.97 0.17
C ALA A 73 3.17 -23.95 -0.97
N GLY A 74 4.02 -24.91 -1.28
CA GLY A 74 3.82 -25.80 -2.44
C GLY A 74 2.40 -26.38 -2.56
N GLY A 75 1.79 -26.16 -3.72
CA GLY A 75 0.54 -26.75 -4.16
C GLY A 75 0.54 -26.89 -5.69
N ALA A 76 1.35 -27.81 -6.20
CA ALA A 76 1.60 -27.98 -7.64
C ALA A 76 0.45 -28.63 -8.46
N ALA A 77 -0.78 -28.75 -7.93
CA ALA A 77 -1.77 -29.63 -8.55
C ALA A 77 -2.86 -28.94 -9.41
N SER A 78 -3.09 -27.62 -9.30
CA SER A 78 -4.25 -26.99 -10.00
C SER A 78 -3.96 -25.71 -10.80
N GLU A 79 -2.83 -25.03 -10.59
CA GLU A 79 -2.48 -23.88 -11.43
C GLU A 79 -1.80 -24.36 -12.71
N ARG A 80 -2.55 -24.32 -13.83
CA ARG A 80 -2.02 -24.63 -15.15
C ARG A 80 -0.85 -23.69 -15.46
N ARG A 81 0.37 -24.23 -15.46
CA ARG A 81 1.54 -23.54 -15.99
C ARG A 81 1.24 -23.13 -17.43
N LEU A 82 1.31 -21.84 -17.69
CA LEU A 82 1.12 -21.34 -19.04
C LEU A 82 2.32 -21.74 -19.89
N THR A 83 2.12 -22.12 -21.14
CA THR A 83 3.23 -22.44 -22.04
C THR A 83 4.06 -21.19 -22.26
N ALA A 84 5.37 -21.27 -22.01
CA ALA A 84 6.28 -20.11 -21.98
C ALA A 84 6.28 -19.27 -23.28
N GLN A 85 5.88 -19.88 -24.41
CA GLN A 85 5.74 -19.22 -25.71
C GLN A 85 4.57 -18.22 -25.78
N SER A 86 3.63 -18.24 -24.82
CA SER A 86 2.40 -17.43 -24.85
C SER A 86 2.29 -16.34 -23.77
N VAL A 87 3.28 -16.23 -22.88
CA VAL A 87 3.23 -15.32 -21.73
C VAL A 87 4.31 -14.25 -21.83
N THR A 88 3.94 -13.00 -21.53
CA THR A 88 4.88 -11.88 -21.44
C THR A 88 6.03 -12.23 -20.49
N GLN A 89 7.27 -12.01 -20.93
CA GLN A 89 8.46 -12.22 -20.10
C GLN A 89 8.87 -10.93 -19.39
N SER A 90 9.10 -11.01 -18.08
CA SER A 90 9.67 -9.91 -17.32
C SER A 90 11.13 -9.63 -17.74
N LYS A 91 11.56 -8.39 -17.52
CA LYS A 91 12.91 -7.93 -17.88
C LYS A 91 13.64 -7.45 -16.64
N ALA A 92 14.90 -7.86 -16.49
CA ALA A 92 15.77 -7.28 -15.46
C ALA A 92 16.06 -5.81 -15.77
N PHE A 93 16.14 -4.98 -14.73
CA PHE A 93 16.46 -3.55 -14.88
C PHE A 93 17.26 -3.01 -13.68
N GLY A 94 17.38 -1.68 -13.57
CA GLY A 94 18.15 -1.00 -12.51
C GLY A 94 17.38 -0.66 -11.23
N GLY A 95 16.12 -1.10 -11.12
CA GLY A 95 15.24 -0.73 -10.02
C GLY A 95 14.72 0.70 -10.12
N VAL A 96 13.71 1.01 -9.31
CA VAL A 96 13.22 2.38 -9.11
C VAL A 96 13.27 2.76 -7.64
N PRO A 97 13.49 4.04 -7.29
CA PRO A 97 13.68 4.47 -5.90
C PRO A 97 12.51 4.12 -4.97
N THR A 98 11.27 4.16 -5.49
CA THR A 98 10.05 3.92 -4.69
C THR A 98 9.77 2.45 -4.38
N ILE A 99 10.51 1.50 -4.98
CA ILE A 99 10.29 0.06 -4.81
C ILE A 99 11.57 -0.60 -4.31
N GLY A 100 11.45 -1.46 -3.31
CA GLY A 100 12.61 -2.06 -2.63
C GLY A 100 12.38 -3.47 -2.14
N ALA A 101 13.49 -4.14 -1.81
CA ALA A 101 13.46 -5.41 -1.13
C ALA A 101 13.07 -5.18 0.34
N LEU A 102 12.16 -6.00 0.85
CA LEU A 102 11.70 -5.98 2.23
C LEU A 102 12.24 -7.22 2.94
N PHE A 103 13.19 -7.04 3.85
CA PHE A 103 13.81 -8.11 4.63
C PHE A 103 13.16 -8.21 6.02
N PHE A 104 12.98 -9.42 6.52
CA PHE A 104 12.38 -9.67 7.83
C PHE A 104 12.69 -11.07 8.33
N ASN A 105 12.40 -11.35 9.59
CA ASN A 105 12.46 -12.68 10.17
C ASN A 105 11.08 -13.07 10.70
N ASN A 106 10.57 -14.23 10.29
CA ASN A 106 9.22 -14.71 10.66
C ASN A 106 9.24 -15.73 11.82
N GLY A 107 10.37 -15.91 12.49
CA GLY A 107 10.60 -16.93 13.52
C GLY A 107 11.11 -18.27 12.99
N GLN A 108 11.13 -18.47 11.67
CA GLN A 108 11.64 -19.69 11.01
C GLN A 108 12.93 -19.43 10.21
N GLY A 109 13.25 -18.15 9.97
CA GLY A 109 14.46 -17.77 9.24
C GLY A 109 14.40 -16.35 8.74
N ASP A 110 15.48 -15.97 8.05
CA ASP A 110 15.62 -14.69 7.39
C ASP A 110 14.95 -14.76 6.02
N HIS A 111 13.96 -13.90 5.82
CA HIS A 111 13.17 -13.86 4.62
C HIS A 111 13.20 -12.51 3.90
N PHE A 112 12.77 -12.52 2.64
CA PHE A 112 12.50 -11.29 1.91
C PHE A 112 11.23 -11.32 1.04
N CYS A 113 10.68 -10.13 0.83
CA CYS A 113 9.59 -9.77 -0.06
C CYS A 113 9.97 -8.51 -0.85
N THR A 114 9.00 -7.92 -1.55
CA THR A 114 9.06 -6.59 -2.17
C THR A 114 8.09 -5.65 -1.46
N ALA A 115 8.41 -4.36 -1.38
CA ALA A 115 7.48 -3.33 -0.92
C ALA A 115 7.61 -2.04 -1.75
N SER A 116 6.59 -1.17 -1.68
CA SER A 116 6.58 0.13 -2.33
C SER A 116 6.30 1.26 -1.36
N VAL A 117 6.97 2.39 -1.53
CA VAL A 117 6.62 3.63 -0.84
C VAL A 117 5.28 4.14 -1.37
N VAL A 118 4.34 4.39 -0.47
CA VAL A 118 2.99 4.86 -0.78
C VAL A 118 2.78 6.25 -0.18
N GLN A 119 2.09 7.12 -0.91
CA GLN A 119 1.80 8.49 -0.48
C GLN A 119 1.04 8.49 0.85
N SER A 120 1.48 9.37 1.73
CA SER A 120 1.04 9.36 3.12
C SER A 120 1.34 10.71 3.76
N SER A 121 0.49 11.19 4.68
CA SER A 121 0.71 12.46 5.38
C SER A 121 1.93 12.38 6.31
N SER A 122 2.13 11.22 6.92
CA SER A 122 3.31 10.90 7.75
C SER A 122 4.63 10.85 6.98
N GLN A 123 4.57 10.77 5.64
CA GLN A 123 5.70 10.59 4.73
C GLN A 123 6.53 9.31 4.96
N ARG A 124 5.98 8.33 5.67
CA ARG A 124 6.70 7.16 6.22
C ARG A 124 6.17 5.80 5.79
N LEU A 125 5.11 5.77 4.99
CA LEU A 125 4.42 4.51 4.70
C LEU A 125 5.01 3.74 3.51
N LEU A 126 5.08 2.43 3.69
CA LEU A 126 5.18 1.43 2.64
C LEU A 126 3.88 0.63 2.56
N ILE A 127 3.61 0.06 1.38
CA ILE A 127 2.63 -1.01 1.17
C ILE A 127 3.35 -2.28 0.71
N THR A 128 2.86 -3.43 1.17
CA THR A 128 3.34 -4.79 0.84
C THR A 128 2.18 -5.78 0.97
N ALA A 129 2.39 -7.06 0.69
CA ALA A 129 1.44 -8.13 1.04
C ALA A 129 1.40 -8.35 2.56
N ALA A 130 0.24 -8.70 3.11
CA ALA A 130 0.07 -8.92 4.55
C ALA A 130 0.92 -10.11 5.03
N HIS A 131 0.99 -11.19 4.23
CA HIS A 131 1.80 -12.37 4.55
C HIS A 131 3.30 -12.08 4.69
N CYS A 132 3.81 -10.98 4.13
CA CYS A 132 5.19 -10.56 4.30
C CYS A 132 5.47 -9.98 5.71
N ILE A 133 4.45 -9.52 6.41
CA ILE A 133 4.61 -8.85 7.72
C ILE A 133 3.81 -9.50 8.85
N HIS A 134 2.90 -10.41 8.54
CA HIS A 134 2.14 -11.21 9.50
C HIS A 134 1.77 -12.57 8.91
N GLY A 135 2.04 -13.67 9.61
CA GLY A 135 1.83 -15.03 9.07
C GLY A 135 0.37 -15.52 8.97
N GLY A 136 -0.62 -14.63 9.08
CA GLY A 136 -2.06 -14.97 9.12
C GLY A 136 -2.52 -15.64 10.42
N LYS A 137 -3.59 -16.43 10.34
CA LYS A 137 -4.28 -17.07 11.48
C LYS A 137 -3.36 -17.92 12.34
N GLY A 138 -3.37 -17.62 13.65
CA GLY A 138 -2.57 -18.35 14.65
C GLY A 138 -1.06 -18.13 14.53
N LYS A 139 -0.62 -17.16 13.72
CA LYS A 139 0.78 -16.78 13.55
C LYS A 139 1.00 -15.35 14.08
N LYS A 140 2.26 -14.91 14.02
CA LYS A 140 2.71 -13.65 14.60
C LYS A 140 3.14 -12.67 13.50
N TYR A 141 3.31 -11.42 13.90
CA TYR A 141 4.02 -10.42 13.12
C TYR A 141 5.47 -10.82 12.88
N ALA A 142 6.01 -10.40 11.74
CA ALA A 142 7.42 -10.51 11.43
C ALA A 142 8.24 -9.59 12.33
N THR A 143 9.49 -9.98 12.59
CA THR A 143 10.47 -9.22 13.37
C THR A 143 11.64 -8.81 12.48
N LYS A 144 12.53 -7.96 13.02
CA LYS A 144 13.70 -7.43 12.29
C LYS A 144 13.32 -6.88 10.91
N VAL A 145 12.21 -6.16 10.78
CA VAL A 145 11.72 -5.71 9.47
C VAL A 145 12.54 -4.51 8.97
N ALA A 146 13.09 -4.62 7.77
CA ALA A 146 13.90 -3.60 7.13
C ALA A 146 13.63 -3.50 5.62
N PHE A 147 13.55 -2.27 5.11
CA PHE A 147 13.32 -1.97 3.70
C PHE A 147 14.58 -1.40 3.05
N VAL A 148 14.92 -1.89 1.85
CA VAL A 148 16.01 -1.36 1.04
C VAL A 148 15.46 -0.88 -0.31
N PRO A 149 15.28 0.45 -0.49
CA PRO A 149 14.82 1.01 -1.74
C PRO A 149 15.88 0.82 -2.85
N LYS A 150 15.43 0.42 -4.04
CA LYS A 150 16.29 0.20 -5.22
C LYS A 150 17.47 -0.73 -4.92
N TYR A 151 17.19 -1.84 -4.23
CA TYR A 151 18.17 -2.91 -4.02
C TYR A 151 18.68 -3.44 -5.38
N ASP A 152 19.96 -3.79 -5.49
CA ASP A 152 20.51 -4.40 -6.71
C ASP A 152 21.82 -5.11 -6.34
N ARG A 153 21.82 -6.45 -6.28
CA ARG A 153 23.02 -7.25 -5.95
C ARG A 153 23.74 -6.78 -4.69
N GLY A 154 23.01 -6.64 -3.58
CA GLY A 154 23.55 -6.16 -2.31
C GLY A 154 23.81 -4.65 -2.24
N LYS A 155 23.67 -3.91 -3.36
CA LYS A 155 23.74 -2.45 -3.37
C LYS A 155 22.51 -1.87 -2.69
N ARG A 156 22.74 -0.84 -1.87
CA ARG A 156 21.73 -0.17 -1.04
C ARG A 156 21.83 1.34 -1.23
N PRO A 157 21.53 1.87 -2.43
CA PRO A 157 21.82 3.27 -2.79
C PRO A 157 21.10 4.27 -1.88
N TYR A 158 19.96 3.90 -1.29
CA TYR A 158 19.21 4.71 -0.34
C TYR A 158 19.31 4.20 1.11
N GLY A 159 20.25 3.30 1.38
CA GLY A 159 20.47 2.67 2.68
C GLY A 159 19.37 1.67 3.07
N THR A 160 19.38 1.29 4.35
CA THR A 160 18.43 0.38 4.97
C THR A 160 17.54 1.14 5.95
N TRP A 161 16.23 0.97 5.82
CA TRP A 161 15.20 1.68 6.60
C TRP A 161 14.49 0.70 7.52
N THR A 162 14.43 0.96 8.82
CA THR A 162 13.85 0.05 9.79
C THR A 162 12.38 0.38 10.05
N ALA A 163 11.58 -0.67 10.28
CA ALA A 163 10.17 -0.49 10.60
C ALA A 163 9.99 0.08 12.02
N LYS A 164 9.03 0.99 12.15
CA LYS A 164 8.49 1.54 13.40
C LYS A 164 7.18 0.87 13.80
N MET A 165 6.41 0.44 12.81
CA MET A 165 5.11 -0.21 13.01
C MET A 165 4.76 -1.07 11.80
N LEU A 166 4.15 -2.22 12.07
CA LEU A 166 3.54 -3.09 11.08
C LEU A 166 2.03 -3.07 11.28
N LEU A 167 1.26 -3.03 10.19
CA LEU A 167 -0.20 -2.91 10.25
C LEU A 167 -0.85 -3.76 9.15
N VAL A 168 -1.81 -4.60 9.54
CA VAL A 168 -2.61 -5.48 8.67
C VAL A 168 -4.08 -5.38 9.07
N ASP A 169 -4.99 -5.87 8.24
CA ASP A 169 -6.40 -6.00 8.63
C ASP A 169 -6.56 -7.12 9.68
N GLN A 170 -7.42 -6.93 10.68
CA GLN A 170 -7.71 -7.90 11.72
C GLN A 170 -8.27 -9.20 11.14
N ARG A 171 -9.02 -9.12 10.04
CA ARG A 171 -9.54 -10.30 9.32
C ARG A 171 -8.41 -11.13 8.69
N TRP A 172 -7.29 -10.52 8.28
CA TRP A 172 -6.08 -11.29 7.92
C TRP A 172 -5.57 -12.11 9.11
N ILE A 173 -5.55 -11.53 10.31
CA ILE A 173 -5.10 -12.21 11.53
C ILE A 173 -6.06 -13.33 11.96
N THR A 174 -7.36 -13.19 11.75
CA THR A 174 -8.34 -14.16 12.25
C THR A 174 -8.69 -15.27 11.26
N SER A 175 -8.62 -15.02 9.96
CA SER A 175 -9.02 -15.99 8.92
C SER A 175 -7.98 -16.22 7.81
N THR A 176 -6.86 -15.48 7.77
CA THR A 176 -5.93 -15.49 6.63
C THR A 176 -6.65 -15.19 5.32
N ASP A 177 -7.55 -14.20 5.33
CA ASP A 177 -8.38 -13.86 4.18
C ASP A 177 -7.53 -13.37 2.99
N PRO A 178 -7.50 -14.09 1.85
CA PRO A 178 -6.73 -13.67 0.68
C PRO A 178 -7.22 -12.35 0.08
N ASP A 179 -8.46 -11.93 0.31
CA ASP A 179 -8.96 -10.63 -0.15
C ASP A 179 -8.36 -9.46 0.64
N LEU A 180 -7.64 -9.76 1.74
CA LEU A 180 -7.02 -8.80 2.64
C LEU A 180 -5.50 -9.02 2.79
N ASP A 181 -4.88 -9.68 1.81
CA ASP A 181 -3.43 -9.90 1.78
C ASP A 181 -2.67 -8.64 1.32
N PHE A 182 -2.88 -7.54 2.04
CA PHE A 182 -2.13 -6.29 1.94
C PHE A 182 -1.87 -5.73 3.34
N GLY A 183 -0.76 -5.02 3.49
CA GLY A 183 -0.35 -4.45 4.76
C GLY A 183 0.50 -3.21 4.57
N PHE A 184 0.56 -2.41 5.64
CA PHE A 184 1.31 -1.17 5.67
C PHE A 184 2.43 -1.25 6.71
N ILE A 185 3.54 -0.59 6.39
CA ILE A 185 4.69 -0.44 7.30
C ILE A 185 4.94 1.04 7.45
N ALA A 186 4.98 1.54 8.69
CA ALA A 186 5.55 2.86 8.96
C ALA A 186 7.05 2.69 9.25
N LEU A 187 7.89 3.45 8.56
CA LEU A 187 9.34 3.42 8.74
C LEU A 187 9.80 4.48 9.77
N ASN A 188 10.91 4.19 10.45
CA ASN A 188 11.67 5.21 11.15
C ASN A 188 12.33 6.16 10.16
N ASP A 189 12.61 7.39 10.62
CA ASP A 189 13.44 8.33 9.85
C ASP A 189 14.87 7.83 9.78
N ARG A 190 15.52 8.12 8.66
CA ARG A 190 16.94 7.81 8.46
C ARG A 190 17.70 9.10 8.20
N SER A 191 18.70 9.37 9.03
CA SER A 191 19.53 10.58 8.92
C SER A 191 18.68 11.87 8.83
N GLY A 192 17.63 11.96 9.67
CA GLY A 192 16.71 13.10 9.73
C GLY A 192 15.76 13.24 8.53
N LYS A 193 15.71 12.25 7.62
CA LYS A 193 14.82 12.26 6.44
C LYS A 193 13.76 11.16 6.53
N THR A 194 12.55 11.50 6.12
CA THR A 194 11.47 10.53 5.87
C THR A 194 11.75 9.78 4.56
N ILE A 195 11.19 8.57 4.42
CA ILE A 195 11.40 7.77 3.20
C ILE A 195 10.88 8.49 1.95
N GLN A 196 9.73 9.15 2.02
CA GLN A 196 9.17 9.85 0.87
C GLN A 196 10.03 11.04 0.43
N LYS A 197 10.70 11.73 1.36
CA LYS A 197 11.68 12.77 1.02
C LYS A 197 12.94 12.20 0.38
N ALA A 198 13.32 10.97 0.73
CA ALA A 198 14.52 10.33 0.20
C ALA A 198 14.31 9.75 -1.21
N VAL A 199 13.15 9.15 -1.49
CA VAL A 199 12.94 8.37 -2.73
C VAL A 199 11.64 8.71 -3.49
N GLY A 200 10.81 9.61 -2.97
CA GLY A 200 9.47 9.87 -3.50
C GLY A 200 8.45 8.81 -3.07
N TYR A 201 7.30 8.80 -3.75
CA TYR A 201 6.19 7.89 -3.46
C TYR A 201 5.36 7.57 -4.71
N ASN A 202 4.62 6.46 -4.65
CA ASN A 202 3.51 6.15 -5.54
C ASN A 202 2.18 6.48 -4.86
N ARG A 203 1.13 6.77 -5.62
CA ARG A 203 -0.21 7.05 -5.05
C ARG A 203 -1.01 5.76 -4.92
N LEU A 204 -2.04 5.73 -4.07
CA LEU A 204 -2.95 4.59 -3.99
C LEU A 204 -4.13 4.81 -4.94
N ALA A 205 -4.49 3.80 -5.74
CA ALA A 205 -5.65 3.80 -6.62
C ALA A 205 -6.54 2.60 -6.30
N ILE A 206 -7.79 2.86 -5.90
CA ILE A 206 -8.79 1.85 -5.55
C ILE A 206 -9.92 1.82 -6.57
N ASN A 207 -10.68 0.74 -6.61
CA ASN A 207 -11.90 0.59 -7.41
C ASN A 207 -11.70 0.83 -8.93
N GLN A 208 -10.54 0.42 -9.47
CA GLN A 208 -10.20 0.69 -10.87
C GLN A 208 -10.77 -0.35 -11.86
N GLY A 209 -11.39 -1.43 -11.38
CA GLY A 209 -11.86 -2.54 -12.21
C GLY A 209 -10.73 -3.41 -12.76
N VAL A 210 -11.03 -4.19 -13.79
CA VAL A 210 -10.11 -5.13 -14.45
C VAL A 210 -9.76 -4.69 -15.87
N GLY A 211 -8.84 -5.38 -16.55
CA GLY A 211 -8.44 -5.06 -17.93
C GLY A 211 -7.46 -3.88 -18.04
N LYS A 212 -6.92 -3.41 -16.92
CA LYS A 212 -6.01 -2.25 -16.88
C LYS A 212 -4.58 -2.69 -17.22
N THR A 213 -3.83 -1.80 -17.87
CA THR A 213 -2.39 -2.03 -18.07
C THR A 213 -1.62 -1.59 -16.84
N VAL A 214 -0.86 -2.51 -16.24
CA VAL A 214 -0.05 -2.26 -15.05
C VAL A 214 1.43 -2.48 -15.36
N ASN A 215 2.28 -1.73 -14.66
CA ASN A 215 3.73 -1.97 -14.60
C ASN A 215 4.02 -2.55 -13.22
N VAL A 216 4.56 -3.76 -13.18
CA VAL A 216 4.85 -4.47 -11.93
C VAL A 216 6.36 -4.64 -11.84
N ALA A 217 6.94 -4.28 -10.70
CA ALA A 217 8.36 -4.45 -10.45
C ALA A 217 8.58 -5.11 -9.10
N GLY A 218 9.54 -6.03 -9.05
CA GLY A 218 9.78 -6.88 -7.89
C GLY A 218 11.16 -7.50 -7.86
N TYR A 219 11.45 -8.17 -6.75
CA TYR A 219 12.73 -8.81 -6.49
C TYR A 219 12.54 -10.33 -6.42
N PRO A 220 12.88 -11.10 -7.48
CA PRO A 220 12.76 -12.55 -7.47
C PRO A 220 13.96 -13.22 -6.78
N LYS A 221 13.76 -14.44 -6.28
CA LYS A 221 14.82 -15.27 -5.67
C LYS A 221 15.94 -15.57 -6.67
N ILE A 222 17.17 -15.35 -6.22
CA ILE A 222 18.42 -15.57 -6.96
C ILE A 222 18.51 -16.99 -7.56
N ALA A 223 18.03 -18.01 -6.85
CA ALA A 223 18.06 -19.40 -7.32
C ALA A 223 17.31 -19.61 -8.64
N PHE A 224 16.33 -18.76 -8.96
CA PHE A 224 15.56 -18.80 -10.21
C PHE A 224 15.87 -17.61 -11.14
N ASP A 225 16.57 -16.59 -10.63
CA ASP A 225 17.11 -15.49 -11.40
C ASP A 225 18.54 -15.14 -10.91
N PRO A 226 19.59 -15.78 -11.47
CA PRO A 226 20.96 -15.63 -10.99
C PRO A 226 21.52 -14.21 -11.20
N ARG A 227 20.77 -13.33 -11.89
CA ARG A 227 21.16 -11.93 -12.06
C ARG A 227 21.10 -11.16 -10.74
N ASP A 228 20.27 -11.59 -9.77
CA ASP A 228 20.01 -10.90 -8.49
C ASP A 228 19.65 -9.41 -8.68
N ARG A 229 18.81 -9.15 -9.70
CA ARG A 229 18.36 -7.81 -10.09
C ARG A 229 16.86 -7.69 -9.92
N PRO A 230 16.35 -6.46 -9.68
CA PRO A 230 14.93 -6.23 -9.82
C PRO A 230 14.49 -6.51 -11.26
N ILE A 231 13.29 -7.09 -11.38
CA ILE A 231 12.61 -7.30 -12.66
C ILE A 231 11.44 -6.34 -12.78
N TYR A 232 11.02 -6.07 -14.01
CA TYR A 232 9.76 -5.41 -14.28
C TYR A 232 8.99 -6.12 -15.40
N CYS A 233 7.67 -5.94 -15.38
CA CYS A 233 6.79 -6.39 -16.45
C CYS A 233 5.66 -5.40 -16.66
N ARG A 234 5.31 -5.17 -17.93
CA ARG A 234 4.13 -4.42 -18.33
C ARG A 234 3.12 -5.38 -18.94
N THR A 235 1.95 -5.51 -18.34
CA THR A 235 0.92 -6.48 -18.75
C THR A 235 -0.48 -5.98 -18.41
N LYS A 236 -1.51 -6.69 -18.86
CA LYS A 236 -2.91 -6.38 -18.56
C LYS A 236 -3.41 -7.21 -17.37
N THR A 237 -4.23 -6.60 -16.52
CA THR A 237 -4.93 -7.32 -15.46
C THR A 237 -6.16 -8.04 -16.02
N ALA A 238 -6.50 -9.17 -15.42
CA ALA A 238 -7.74 -9.90 -15.66
C ALA A 238 -8.43 -10.21 -14.34
N GLN A 239 -9.72 -10.50 -14.40
CA GLN A 239 -10.44 -10.98 -13.22
C GLN A 239 -10.00 -12.41 -12.88
N GLN A 240 -9.82 -12.68 -11.58
CA GLN A 240 -9.65 -14.03 -11.05
C GLN A 240 -10.89 -14.47 -10.26
N ALA A 241 -11.38 -13.60 -9.37
CA ALA A 241 -12.59 -13.81 -8.59
C ALA A 241 -13.24 -12.45 -8.31
N LYS A 242 -14.28 -12.41 -7.45
CA LYS A 242 -14.99 -11.17 -7.10
C LYS A 242 -14.05 -10.08 -6.57
N TYR A 243 -13.14 -10.47 -5.66
CA TYR A 243 -12.20 -9.56 -4.99
C TYR A 243 -10.73 -9.93 -5.29
N GLN A 244 -10.48 -10.63 -6.39
CA GLN A 244 -9.13 -11.03 -6.81
C GLN A 244 -8.91 -10.68 -8.29
N ILE A 245 -7.76 -10.09 -8.56
CA ILE A 245 -7.28 -9.81 -9.91
C ILE A 245 -5.98 -10.57 -10.17
N ARG A 246 -5.70 -10.84 -11.43
CA ARG A 246 -4.51 -11.57 -11.88
C ARG A 246 -3.78 -10.83 -12.97
N MET A 247 -2.51 -11.17 -13.11
CA MET A 247 -1.69 -10.85 -14.27
C MET A 247 -0.96 -12.08 -14.76
N ASP A 248 -0.73 -12.15 -16.07
CA ASP A 248 0.09 -13.18 -16.70
C ASP A 248 1.40 -12.52 -17.16
N CYS A 249 2.48 -12.83 -16.44
CA CYS A 249 3.83 -12.44 -16.78
C CYS A 249 4.84 -13.33 -16.07
N THR A 250 5.78 -13.92 -16.81
CA THR A 250 6.76 -14.84 -16.24
C THR A 250 7.97 -14.15 -15.63
N GLY A 251 8.60 -14.83 -14.67
CA GLY A 251 9.77 -14.39 -13.92
C GLY A 251 9.47 -13.88 -12.51
N PHE A 252 8.19 -13.79 -12.12
CA PHE A 252 7.80 -13.41 -10.76
C PHE A 252 7.86 -14.62 -9.82
N TYR A 253 9.07 -15.11 -9.54
CA TYR A 253 9.33 -16.19 -8.57
C TYR A 253 9.13 -15.72 -7.11
N GLY A 254 9.39 -16.60 -6.13
CA GLY A 254 9.36 -16.21 -4.72
C GLY A 254 10.20 -14.95 -4.45
N GLY A 255 9.73 -14.11 -3.52
CA GLY A 255 10.36 -12.82 -3.17
C GLY A 255 9.66 -11.62 -3.80
N THR A 256 8.89 -11.84 -4.88
CA THR A 256 8.12 -10.77 -5.51
C THR A 256 6.80 -10.46 -4.80
N SER A 257 6.43 -11.20 -3.75
CA SER A 257 5.28 -10.85 -2.90
C SER A 257 5.40 -9.40 -2.42
N GLY A 258 4.29 -8.66 -2.45
CA GLY A 258 4.24 -7.22 -2.16
C GLY A 258 4.66 -6.30 -3.31
N SER A 259 5.05 -6.83 -4.48
CA SER A 259 5.38 -6.00 -5.66
C SER A 259 4.18 -5.17 -6.10
N PRO A 260 4.31 -3.84 -6.25
CA PRO A 260 3.18 -2.97 -6.58
C PRO A 260 2.75 -3.11 -8.05
N TRP A 261 1.45 -3.05 -8.29
CA TRP A 261 0.87 -3.00 -9.63
C TRP A 261 0.60 -1.54 -9.97
N LEU A 262 1.48 -0.92 -10.76
CA LEU A 262 1.44 0.52 -11.04
C LEU A 262 0.65 0.83 -12.31
N LEU A 263 -0.51 1.46 -12.13
CA LEU A 263 -1.21 2.21 -13.16
C LEU A 263 -0.49 3.55 -13.42
N ASN A 264 -0.77 4.16 -14.58
CA ASN A 264 -0.31 5.51 -14.94
C ASN A 264 1.19 5.75 -14.68
N TYR A 265 1.99 4.69 -14.86
CA TYR A 265 3.42 4.75 -14.56
C TYR A 265 4.14 5.66 -15.55
N SER A 266 4.83 6.66 -15.03
CA SER A 266 5.70 7.54 -15.81
C SER A 266 7.14 7.04 -15.71
N TYR A 267 7.73 6.70 -16.87
CA TYR A 267 9.15 6.33 -16.93
C TYR A 267 10.09 7.50 -16.62
N THR A 268 9.63 8.74 -16.80
CA THR A 268 10.39 9.96 -16.48
C THR A 268 10.46 10.21 -14.98
N THR A 269 9.31 10.18 -14.29
CA THR A 269 9.27 10.44 -12.85
C THR A 269 9.50 9.19 -12.01
N GLN A 270 9.44 8.01 -12.64
CA GLN A 270 9.54 6.69 -12.02
C GLN A 270 8.47 6.43 -10.95
N LYS A 271 7.28 7.01 -11.14
CA LYS A 271 6.15 6.94 -10.21
C LYS A 271 4.87 6.56 -10.93
N GLY A 272 3.91 6.01 -10.19
CA GLY A 272 2.57 5.70 -10.68
C GLY A 272 1.56 5.56 -9.54
N ASP A 273 0.46 4.87 -9.84
CA ASP A 273 -0.63 4.63 -8.92
C ASP A 273 -0.74 3.13 -8.62
N ILE A 274 -0.54 2.75 -7.36
CA ILE A 274 -0.62 1.37 -6.86
C ILE A 274 -2.08 0.93 -6.86
N ASN A 275 -2.41 -0.07 -7.67
CA ASN A 275 -3.74 -0.68 -7.75
C ASN A 275 -3.73 -2.19 -7.42
N GLY A 276 -2.69 -2.62 -6.72
CA GLY A 276 -2.54 -4.00 -6.27
C GLY A 276 -1.13 -4.24 -5.76
N VAL A 277 -0.95 -5.35 -5.07
CA VAL A 277 0.35 -5.90 -4.73
C VAL A 277 0.33 -7.40 -5.00
N ILE A 278 1.45 -7.99 -5.43
CA ILE A 278 1.51 -9.45 -5.59
C ILE A 278 1.21 -10.10 -4.23
N GLY A 279 0.11 -10.84 -4.16
CA GLY A 279 -0.44 -11.42 -2.95
C GLY A 279 -1.84 -11.98 -3.22
N GLY A 280 -2.62 -12.16 -2.18
CA GLY A 280 -4.01 -12.59 -2.27
C GLY A 280 -4.14 -14.08 -2.54
N PHE A 281 -4.86 -14.45 -3.60
CA PHE A 281 -5.09 -15.86 -3.93
C PHE A 281 -3.77 -16.64 -3.96
N HIS A 282 -3.68 -17.70 -3.16
CA HIS A 282 -2.47 -18.51 -2.98
C HIS A 282 -1.20 -17.71 -2.63
N GLY A 283 -1.33 -16.61 -1.88
CA GLY A 283 -0.18 -15.74 -1.52
C GLY A 283 0.47 -15.06 -2.73
N GLY A 284 -0.29 -14.86 -3.81
CA GLY A 284 0.20 -14.30 -5.07
C GLY A 284 0.50 -15.33 -6.15
N GLY A 285 0.09 -16.60 -5.94
CA GLY A 285 0.15 -17.69 -6.93
C GLY A 285 1.27 -18.69 -6.63
N TRP A 286 1.16 -19.90 -7.18
CA TRP A 286 2.18 -20.95 -7.00
C TRP A 286 3.23 -20.95 -8.10
N THR A 287 2.88 -20.42 -9.28
CA THR A 287 3.75 -20.40 -10.46
C THR A 287 4.48 -19.08 -10.61
N ALA A 288 5.51 -19.05 -11.45
CA ALA A 288 6.21 -17.82 -11.81
C ALA A 288 5.54 -17.05 -12.95
N ASP A 289 4.58 -17.68 -13.64
CA ASP A 289 3.99 -17.21 -14.90
C ASP A 289 2.70 -16.40 -14.68
N ARG A 290 2.08 -16.59 -13.51
CA ARG A 290 0.85 -15.92 -13.11
C ARG A 290 0.97 -15.44 -11.69
N SER A 291 0.54 -14.20 -11.46
CA SER A 291 0.48 -13.62 -10.11
C SER A 291 -0.89 -13.02 -9.85
N PHE A 292 -1.26 -13.00 -8.58
CA PHE A 292 -2.54 -12.47 -8.11
C PHE A 292 -2.33 -11.24 -7.24
N SER A 293 -3.41 -10.49 -7.04
CA SER A 293 -3.54 -9.43 -6.05
C SER A 293 -4.98 -9.44 -5.55
N ALA A 294 -5.14 -9.20 -4.25
CA ALA A 294 -6.41 -8.72 -3.74
C ALA A 294 -6.85 -7.47 -4.53
N TYR A 295 -8.15 -7.36 -4.79
CA TYR A 295 -8.71 -6.19 -5.44
C TYR A 295 -8.69 -5.00 -4.47
N PHE A 296 -8.05 -3.91 -4.86
CA PHE A 296 -7.93 -2.73 -4.01
C PHE A 296 -9.22 -1.93 -4.01
N ASP A 297 -9.93 -1.97 -2.88
CA ASP A 297 -11.17 -1.24 -2.64
C ASP A 297 -11.07 -0.34 -1.39
N LYS A 298 -12.19 -0.13 -0.69
CA LYS A 298 -12.23 0.70 0.52
C LYS A 298 -11.43 0.10 1.68
N ASP A 299 -11.24 -1.22 1.73
CA ASP A 299 -10.53 -1.87 2.84
C ASP A 299 -9.06 -1.45 2.88
N VAL A 300 -8.35 -1.50 1.74
CA VAL A 300 -6.95 -1.03 1.66
C VAL A 300 -6.84 0.48 1.90
N TYR A 301 -7.83 1.27 1.46
CA TYR A 301 -7.84 2.71 1.67
C TYR A 301 -7.98 3.06 3.16
N ASN A 302 -8.91 2.39 3.86
CA ASN A 302 -9.12 2.56 5.29
C ASN A 302 -7.88 2.11 6.07
N LEU A 303 -7.28 0.98 5.69
CA LEU A 303 -6.08 0.45 6.33
C LEU A 303 -4.89 1.42 6.16
N ARG A 304 -4.72 2.01 4.97
CA ARG A 304 -3.73 3.07 4.72
C ARG A 304 -3.98 4.29 5.63
N ALA A 305 -5.23 4.72 5.74
CA ALA A 305 -5.60 5.87 6.56
C ALA A 305 -5.33 5.61 8.05
N ALA A 306 -5.59 4.40 8.54
CA ALA A 306 -5.26 3.99 9.90
C ALA A 306 -3.74 3.96 10.13
N ALA A 307 -2.97 3.42 9.17
CA ALA A 307 -1.50 3.46 9.21
C ALA A 307 -0.97 4.90 9.29
N ASP A 308 -1.52 5.80 8.48
CA ASP A 308 -1.08 7.21 8.46
C ASP A 308 -1.32 7.91 9.79
N LYS A 309 -2.44 7.64 10.45
CA LYS A 309 -2.77 8.22 11.77
C LYS A 309 -1.86 7.73 12.90
N ARG A 310 -1.32 6.51 12.77
CA ARG A 310 -0.53 5.83 13.82
C ARG A 310 1.00 5.91 13.62
N ALA A 311 1.43 6.35 12.43
CA ALA A 311 2.82 6.39 11.96
C ALA A 311 3.70 7.42 12.67
#